data_AF-A0A2P4TAW1-F1
#
_entry.id   AF-A0A2P4TAW1-F1
#
_cell.length_a   1.000
_cell.length_b   1.000
_cell.length_c   1.000
_cell.angle_alpha   90.00
_cell.angle_beta   90.00
_cell.angle_gamma   90.00
#
_symmetry.space_group_name_H-M   'P 1'
#
loop_
_entity.id
_entity.type
_entity.pdbx_description
1 polymer ?
#
loop_
_entity_poly.entity_id
_entity_poly.type
_entity_poly.pdbx_seq_one_letter_code
_entity_poly.pdbx_strand_id
1 'polypeptide(L)'
;SQDDRFAFTAEWYDPNASLFRRYELLYYPKDGSVEMYDVKNHRTFLKRTKYESLHLEDLFVGNKITVFSRHLSIVDYGDQYTARKLGSRKERTLALIKPDATPKIGELVDIIINAGFTITKAKMMVLSSELLQFITSGPVVAMEILRDDAVCKWKTLLGPANSAVARTDEPNSIRANFGHDGIRNAAHGPDSVASAARSPLRE
;
A
#
# COMPACT_ATOMS: atom_id res chain seq x y z
N SER A 1 -5.73 33.50 -9.28
CA SER A 1 -5.76 32.06 -9.62
C SER A 1 -5.13 31.30 -8.48
N GLN A 2 -5.89 30.56 -7.70
CA GLN A 2 -5.29 29.63 -6.74
C GLN A 2 -4.51 28.60 -7.55
N ASP A 3 -3.20 28.54 -7.36
CA ASP A 3 -2.39 27.41 -7.84
C ASP A 3 -3.09 26.13 -7.36
N ASP A 4 -3.39 25.21 -8.28
CA ASP A 4 -3.94 23.88 -7.99
C ASP A 4 -2.97 23.13 -7.07
N ARG A 5 -3.08 23.36 -5.76
CA ARG A 5 -2.28 22.71 -4.71
C ARG A 5 -3.15 21.74 -3.95
N PHE A 6 -2.51 20.76 -3.33
CA PHE A 6 -3.15 19.81 -2.44
C PHE A 6 -2.64 20.00 -1.03
N ALA A 7 -3.56 20.04 -0.07
CA ALA A 7 -3.25 20.23 1.34
C ALA A 7 -3.50 18.94 2.12
N PHE A 8 -2.58 18.61 3.03
CA PHE A 8 -2.63 17.42 3.87
C PHE A 8 -2.27 17.78 5.31
N THR A 9 -2.91 17.11 6.25
CA THR A 9 -2.44 17.10 7.64
C THR A 9 -1.43 15.98 7.78
N ALA A 10 -0.20 16.32 8.17
CA ALA A 10 0.90 15.39 8.35
C ALA A 10 1.39 15.42 9.80
N GLU A 11 1.70 14.25 10.36
CA GLU A 11 2.29 14.11 11.69
C GLU A 11 3.71 13.60 11.61
N TRP A 12 4.59 14.18 12.43
CA TRP A 12 5.98 13.81 12.57
C TRP A 12 6.30 13.59 14.04
N TYR A 13 6.93 12.45 14.36
CA TYR A 13 7.50 12.25 15.69
C TYR A 13 8.85 12.95 15.77
N ASP A 14 8.97 13.96 16.63
CA ASP A 14 10.23 14.65 16.93
C ASP A 14 10.96 13.88 18.05
N PRO A 15 12.05 13.14 17.74
CA PRO A 15 12.72 12.32 18.73
C PRO A 15 13.41 13.16 19.81
N ASN A 16 13.82 14.39 19.51
CA ASN A 16 14.51 15.25 20.46
C ASN A 16 13.55 15.81 21.52
N ALA A 17 12.31 16.11 21.10
CA ALA A 17 11.28 16.64 21.98
C ALA A 17 10.32 15.56 22.51
N SER A 18 10.47 14.31 22.07
CA SER A 18 9.61 13.16 22.41
C SER A 18 8.11 13.47 22.24
N LEU A 19 7.75 14.14 21.14
CA LEU A 19 6.38 14.56 20.88
C LEU A 19 6.01 14.48 19.39
N PHE A 20 4.73 14.30 19.12
CA PHE A 20 4.19 14.40 17.77
C PHE A 20 3.93 15.88 17.42
N ARG A 21 4.49 16.31 16.29
CA ARG A 21 4.21 17.61 15.68
C ARG A 21 3.28 17.42 14.50
N ARG A 22 2.31 18.31 14.38
CA ARG A 22 1.36 18.34 13.28
C ARG A 22 1.69 19.49 12.34
N TYR A 23 1.75 19.17 11.06
CA TYR A 23 2.05 20.10 9.99
C TYR A 23 0.94 20.10 8.96
N GLU A 24 0.66 21.26 8.39
CA GLU A 24 -0.03 21.34 7.11
C GLU A 24 1.03 21.21 6.01
N LEU A 25 0.96 20.12 5.26
CA LEU A 25 1.79 19.84 4.10
C LEU A 25 1.05 20.26 2.84
N LEU A 26 1.67 21.11 2.03
CA LEU A 26 1.17 21.53 0.74
C LEU A 26 2.02 20.90 -0.37
N TYR A 27 1.36 20.33 -1.37
CA TYR A 27 1.99 19.79 -2.56
C TYR A 27 1.50 20.52 -3.81
N TYR A 28 2.45 20.91 -4.66
CA TYR A 28 2.20 21.65 -5.89
C TYR A 28 2.48 20.72 -7.10
N PRO A 29 1.46 20.04 -7.64
CA PRO A 29 1.62 19.05 -8.72
C PRO A 29 2.23 19.62 -10.01
N LYS A 30 2.08 20.93 -10.25
CA LYS A 30 2.61 21.59 -11.45
C LYS A 30 4.14 21.55 -11.54
N ASP A 31 4.82 21.59 -10.40
CA ASP A 31 6.29 21.69 -10.34
C ASP A 31 6.94 20.70 -9.35
N GLY A 32 6.14 19.84 -8.71
CA GLY A 32 6.61 18.85 -7.74
C GLY A 32 7.18 19.48 -6.47
N SER A 33 6.82 20.74 -6.15
CA SER A 33 7.29 21.38 -4.92
C SER A 33 6.41 21.09 -3.72
N VAL A 34 7.03 21.16 -2.54
CA VAL A 34 6.38 20.96 -1.24
C VAL A 34 6.63 22.15 -0.31
N GLU A 35 5.67 22.41 0.56
CA GLU A 35 5.74 23.43 1.60
C GLU A 35 5.10 22.88 2.88
N MET A 36 5.63 23.26 4.06
CA MET A 36 5.08 22.81 5.34
C MET A 36 4.89 23.97 6.30
N TYR A 37 3.72 24.01 6.94
CA TYR A 37 3.38 24.96 7.99
C TYR A 37 3.18 24.26 9.33
N ASP A 38 3.79 24.79 10.38
CA ASP A 38 3.55 24.36 11.76
C ASP A 38 2.21 24.93 12.22
N VAL A 39 1.22 24.05 12.36
CA VAL A 39 -0.16 24.42 12.70
C VAL A 39 -0.25 25.04 14.09
N LYS A 40 0.55 24.54 15.05
CA LYS A 40 0.49 24.98 16.45
C LYS A 40 1.12 26.36 16.62
N ASN A 41 2.23 26.61 15.93
CA ASN A 41 3.00 27.86 16.08
C ASN A 41 2.70 28.88 14.98
N HIS A 42 1.78 28.58 14.06
CA HIS A 42 1.37 29.44 12.95
C HIS A 42 2.57 30.00 12.15
N ARG A 43 3.58 29.17 11.89
CA ARG A 43 4.80 29.58 11.18
C ARG A 43 5.17 28.59 10.09
N THR A 44 5.82 29.08 9.04
CA THR A 44 6.44 28.22 8.03
C THR A 44 7.51 27.35 8.68
N PHE A 45 7.39 26.04 8.49
CA PHE A 45 8.39 25.06 8.89
C PHE A 45 9.36 24.77 7.74
N LEU A 46 8.81 24.57 6.53
CA LEU A 46 9.57 24.36 5.30
C LEU A 46 8.99 25.29 4.23
N LYS A 47 9.82 26.18 3.68
CA LYS A 47 9.43 27.04 2.55
C LYS A 47 9.23 26.19 1.28
N ARG A 48 8.37 26.63 0.36
CA ARG A 48 8.14 25.98 -0.94
C ARG A 48 9.46 25.63 -1.63
N THR A 49 9.74 24.34 -1.73
CA THR A 49 10.99 23.80 -2.28
C THR A 49 10.67 22.61 -3.17
N LYS A 50 11.34 22.48 -4.32
CA LYS A 50 11.21 21.31 -5.18
C LYS A 50 11.67 20.04 -4.45
N TYR A 51 10.90 18.97 -4.58
CA TYR A 51 11.24 17.70 -3.96
C TYR A 51 10.84 16.54 -4.87
N GLU A 52 11.77 16.15 -5.74
CA GLU A 52 11.52 15.24 -6.87
C GLU A 52 11.17 13.81 -6.44
N SER A 53 11.58 13.39 -5.24
CA SER A 53 11.34 12.04 -4.72
C SER A 53 9.95 11.83 -4.11
N LEU A 54 9.04 12.80 -4.24
CA LEU A 54 7.66 12.69 -3.75
C LEU A 54 6.68 12.86 -4.90
N HIS A 55 5.79 11.89 -5.05
CA HIS A 55 4.79 11.89 -6.11
C HIS A 55 3.38 12.01 -5.53
N LEU A 56 2.45 12.48 -6.34
CA LEU A 56 1.06 12.68 -5.90
C LEU A 56 0.42 11.36 -5.43
N GLU A 57 0.83 10.24 -6.01
CA GLU A 57 0.35 8.90 -5.67
C GLU A 57 0.71 8.45 -4.24
N ASP A 58 1.76 9.03 -3.66
CA ASP A 58 2.20 8.82 -2.27
C ASP A 58 1.36 9.63 -1.27
N LEU A 59 0.63 10.64 -1.73
CA LEU A 59 -0.06 11.60 -0.89
C LEU A 59 -1.52 11.19 -0.65
N PHE A 60 -1.70 10.23 0.23
CA PHE A 60 -3.01 9.77 0.69
C PHE A 60 -3.02 9.50 2.19
N VAL A 61 -4.20 9.60 2.79
CA VAL A 61 -4.40 9.38 4.23
C VAL A 61 -3.96 7.96 4.63
N GLY A 62 -3.11 7.90 5.65
CA GLY A 62 -2.54 6.68 6.19
C GLY A 62 -1.20 6.26 5.57
N ASN A 63 -0.68 6.98 4.56
CA ASN A 63 0.69 6.72 4.08
C ASN A 63 1.75 7.31 5.00
N LYS A 64 2.96 6.75 4.95
CA LYS A 64 4.18 7.37 5.50
C LYS A 64 5.06 7.83 4.35
N ILE A 65 5.36 9.12 4.31
CA ILE A 65 6.23 9.72 3.29
C ILE A 65 7.52 10.24 3.94
N THR A 66 8.56 10.43 3.15
CA THR A 66 9.78 11.07 3.61
C THR A 66 9.91 12.44 2.97
N VAL A 67 10.19 13.47 3.77
CA VAL A 67 10.49 14.83 3.29
C VAL A 67 11.71 15.34 4.05
N PHE A 68 12.82 15.58 3.35
CA PHE A 68 14.09 16.03 3.93
C PHE A 68 14.49 15.27 5.22
N SER A 69 14.59 13.94 5.11
CA SER A 69 14.96 13.01 6.19
C SER A 69 13.97 12.93 7.36
N ARG A 70 12.74 13.44 7.20
CA ARG A 70 11.66 13.28 8.18
C ARG A 70 10.61 12.32 7.66
N HIS A 71 10.28 11.31 8.44
CA HIS A 71 9.20 10.39 8.15
C HIS A 71 7.87 10.97 8.65
N LEU A 72 7.05 11.45 7.72
CA LEU A 72 5.77 12.07 7.98
C LEU A 72 4.66 11.04 7.76
N SER A 73 3.72 10.93 8.68
CA SER A 73 2.49 10.17 8.48
C SER A 73 1.39 11.12 8.00
N ILE A 74 0.79 10.85 6.84
CA ILE A 74 -0.36 11.62 6.36
C ILE A 74 -1.59 11.14 7.13
N VAL A 75 -2.20 12.01 7.93
CA VAL A 75 -3.29 11.64 8.84
C VAL A 75 -4.66 12.17 8.40
N ASP A 76 -4.69 13.22 7.58
CA ASP A 76 -5.94 13.76 7.04
C ASP A 76 -5.69 14.60 5.77
N TYR A 77 -6.74 14.95 5.05
CA TYR A 77 -6.72 16.01 4.05
C TYR A 77 -6.80 17.38 4.74
N GLY A 78 -6.03 18.36 4.26
CA GLY A 78 -5.99 19.72 4.82
C GLY A 78 -7.17 20.58 4.41
N ASP A 79 -7.84 20.24 3.30
CA ASP A 79 -9.03 20.95 2.84
C ASP A 79 -10.03 20.05 2.09
N GLN A 80 -11.25 20.56 1.90
CA GLN A 80 -12.33 19.84 1.24
C GLN A 80 -12.07 19.63 -0.26
N TYR A 81 -11.29 20.52 -0.89
CA TYR A 81 -10.93 20.39 -2.30
C TYR A 81 -10.05 19.14 -2.52
N THR A 82 -8.99 19.01 -1.73
CA THR A 82 -8.08 17.88 -1.72
C THR A 82 -8.81 16.60 -1.35
N ALA A 83 -9.66 16.64 -0.31
CA ALA A 83 -10.47 15.49 0.06
C ALA A 83 -11.41 15.03 -1.06
N ARG A 84 -12.01 15.93 -1.83
CA ARG A 84 -12.88 15.55 -2.96
C ARG A 84 -12.10 15.02 -4.16
N LYS A 85 -10.92 15.58 -4.44
CA LYS A 85 -10.13 15.26 -5.62
C LYS A 85 -9.24 14.03 -5.42
N LEU A 86 -8.75 13.82 -4.20
CA LEU A 86 -7.81 12.74 -3.83
C LEU A 86 -8.36 11.79 -2.77
N GLY A 87 -9.58 12.00 -2.27
CA GLY A 87 -10.29 11.09 -1.37
C GLY A 87 -10.77 9.83 -2.08
N SER A 88 -9.91 9.22 -2.89
CA SER A 88 -10.15 7.88 -3.39
C SER A 88 -10.20 6.93 -2.17
N ARG A 89 -11.09 5.94 -2.24
CA ARG A 89 -11.19 4.89 -1.21
C ARG A 89 -10.01 3.95 -1.39
N LYS A 90 -8.79 4.39 -1.08
CA LYS A 90 -7.65 3.49 -1.04
C LYS A 90 -7.95 2.41 0.00
N GLU A 91 -8.11 1.20 -0.47
CA GLU A 91 -8.34 0.02 0.36
C GLU A 91 -7.00 -0.66 0.61
N ARG A 92 -6.83 -1.19 1.83
CA ARG A 92 -5.73 -2.10 2.16
C ARG A 92 -6.23 -3.52 2.07
N THR A 93 -5.42 -4.41 1.51
CA THR A 93 -5.69 -5.84 1.52
C THR A 93 -4.41 -6.63 1.74
N LEU A 94 -4.56 -7.89 2.15
CA LEU A 94 -3.46 -8.81 2.37
C LEU A 94 -3.22 -9.63 1.10
N ALA A 95 -1.99 -9.60 0.59
CA ALA A 95 -1.49 -10.53 -0.41
C ALA A 95 -0.56 -11.53 0.28
N LEU A 96 -0.91 -12.82 0.23
CA LEU A 96 -0.10 -13.90 0.77
C LEU A 96 0.42 -14.75 -0.38
N ILE A 97 1.74 -14.82 -0.52
CA ILE A 97 2.42 -15.71 -1.46
C ILE A 97 2.78 -17.00 -0.74
N LYS A 98 2.33 -18.11 -1.31
CA LYS A 98 2.47 -19.47 -0.78
C LYS A 98 3.84 -20.06 -1.12
N PRO A 99 4.28 -21.13 -0.42
CA PRO A 99 5.64 -21.65 -0.57
C PRO A 99 5.99 -22.15 -1.97
N ASP A 100 4.99 -22.62 -2.74
CA ASP A 100 5.14 -23.05 -4.14
C ASP A 100 5.59 -21.92 -5.07
N ALA A 101 5.21 -20.67 -4.76
CA ALA A 101 5.50 -19.52 -5.60
C ALA A 101 6.56 -18.58 -5.00
N THR A 102 7.02 -18.82 -3.78
CA THR A 102 8.12 -18.05 -3.14
C THR A 102 9.40 -17.99 -4.00
N PRO A 103 9.84 -19.05 -4.71
CA PRO A 103 11.00 -18.95 -5.63
C PRO A 103 10.82 -17.94 -6.76
N LYS A 104 9.58 -17.56 -7.08
CA LYS A 104 9.19 -16.62 -8.14
C LYS A 104 8.69 -15.29 -7.58
N ILE A 105 9.05 -14.96 -6.33
CA ILE A 105 8.56 -13.77 -5.64
C ILE A 105 8.89 -12.46 -6.38
N GLY A 106 10.06 -12.36 -7.02
CA GLY A 106 10.42 -11.16 -7.79
C GLY A 106 9.42 -10.85 -8.90
N GLU A 107 9.09 -11.86 -9.72
CA GLU A 107 8.10 -11.73 -10.80
C GLU A 107 6.71 -11.38 -10.25
N LEU A 108 6.32 -11.94 -9.10
CA LEU A 108 5.05 -11.64 -8.46
C LEU A 108 4.99 -10.22 -7.90
N VAL A 109 6.08 -9.73 -7.32
CA VAL A 109 6.19 -8.35 -6.83
C VAL A 109 6.09 -7.38 -8.01
N ASP A 110 6.76 -7.67 -9.13
CA ASP A 110 6.68 -6.88 -10.35
C ASP A 110 5.23 -6.85 -10.88
N ILE A 111 4.53 -8.00 -10.90
CA ILE A 111 3.13 -8.07 -11.31
C ILE A 111 2.24 -7.20 -10.39
N ILE A 112 2.45 -7.25 -9.08
CA ILE A 112 1.70 -6.45 -8.10
C ILE A 112 1.92 -4.94 -8.35
N ILE A 113 3.18 -4.53 -8.51
CA ILE A 113 3.55 -3.12 -8.73
C ILE A 113 3.02 -2.64 -10.08
N ASN A 114 3.22 -3.40 -11.15
CA ASN A 114 2.74 -3.07 -12.50
C ASN A 114 1.21 -3.05 -12.59
N ALA A 115 0.52 -3.82 -11.74
CA ALA A 115 -0.93 -3.74 -11.61
C ALA A 115 -1.40 -2.47 -10.88
N GLY A 116 -0.49 -1.62 -10.39
CA GLY A 116 -0.79 -0.35 -9.73
C GLY A 116 -1.08 -0.47 -8.23
N PHE A 117 -0.58 -1.52 -7.58
CA PHE A 117 -0.62 -1.61 -6.12
C PHE A 117 0.64 -1.02 -5.50
N THR A 118 0.45 -0.32 -4.38
CA THR A 118 1.55 0.06 -3.49
C THR A 118 1.71 -1.01 -2.41
N ILE A 119 2.91 -1.55 -2.23
CA ILE A 119 3.22 -2.45 -1.12
C ILE A 119 3.60 -1.61 0.10
N THR A 120 2.75 -1.58 1.13
CA THR A 120 2.99 -0.76 2.33
C THR A 120 3.74 -1.51 3.42
N LYS A 121 3.62 -2.84 3.47
CA LYS A 121 4.35 -3.72 4.39
C LYS A 121 4.62 -5.06 3.73
N ALA A 122 5.74 -5.70 4.06
CA ALA A 122 6.05 -7.05 3.63
C ALA A 122 6.80 -7.81 4.74
N LYS A 123 6.45 -9.09 4.95
CA LYS A 123 7.08 -9.96 5.94
C LYS A 123 7.14 -11.39 5.41
N MET A 124 8.34 -11.96 5.41
CA MET A 124 8.53 -13.40 5.17
C MET A 124 8.44 -14.13 6.51
N MET A 125 7.66 -15.21 6.57
CA MET A 125 7.49 -15.98 7.79
C MET A 125 7.21 -17.46 7.50
N VAL A 126 7.49 -18.31 8.47
CA VAL A 126 7.06 -19.71 8.47
C VAL A 126 5.84 -19.81 9.39
N LEU A 127 4.74 -20.36 8.88
CA LEU A 127 3.52 -20.56 9.67
C LEU A 127 3.62 -21.90 10.41
N SER A 128 3.23 -21.91 11.68
CA SER A 128 3.38 -23.08 12.58
C SER A 128 2.09 -23.89 12.77
N SER A 129 1.06 -23.70 11.92
CA SER A 129 -0.24 -24.36 12.13
C SER A 129 -0.25 -25.82 11.68
N GLU A 130 -0.70 -26.71 12.55
CA GLU A 130 -0.93 -28.15 12.26
C GLU A 130 -1.99 -28.38 11.16
N LEU A 131 -2.81 -27.37 10.85
CA LEU A 131 -4.01 -27.51 10.02
C LEU A 131 -3.74 -27.59 8.50
N LEU A 132 -2.56 -27.20 8.02
CA LEU A 132 -2.25 -27.16 6.58
C LEU A 132 -0.77 -27.47 6.33
N GLN A 133 -0.42 -28.77 6.32
CA GLN A 133 0.93 -29.28 6.01
C GLN A 133 1.61 -28.58 4.82
N PHE A 134 0.83 -28.19 3.82
CA PHE A 134 1.36 -27.49 2.65
C PHE A 134 1.81 -26.06 2.96
N ILE A 135 1.04 -25.27 3.71
CA ILE A 135 1.42 -23.88 4.04
C ILE A 135 2.61 -23.87 5.01
N THR A 136 2.79 -24.93 5.80
CA THR A 136 3.96 -25.11 6.68
C THR A 136 5.17 -25.74 5.98
N SER A 137 5.08 -26.06 4.69
CA SER A 137 6.17 -26.72 3.94
C SER A 137 7.34 -25.81 3.61
N GLY A 138 7.18 -24.49 3.78
CA GLY A 138 8.22 -23.50 3.53
C GLY A 138 7.78 -22.10 3.93
N PRO A 139 8.63 -21.08 3.70
CA PRO A 139 8.31 -19.71 4.01
C PRO A 139 7.21 -19.17 3.09
N VAL A 140 6.28 -18.42 3.69
CA VAL A 140 5.31 -17.59 3.00
C VAL A 140 5.75 -16.14 3.03
N VAL A 141 5.31 -15.37 2.04
CA VAL A 141 5.51 -13.91 2.02
C VAL A 141 4.16 -13.24 2.15
N ALA A 142 3.97 -12.51 3.25
CA ALA A 142 2.76 -11.72 3.50
C ALA A 142 3.03 -10.25 3.20
N MET A 143 2.16 -9.63 2.41
CA MET A 143 2.27 -8.24 1.99
C MET A 143 0.96 -7.49 2.27
N GLU A 144 1.06 -6.30 2.85
CA GLU A 144 -0.03 -5.35 2.86
C GLU A 144 0.06 -4.53 1.57
N ILE A 145 -0.96 -4.64 0.72
CA ILE A 145 -1.04 -3.94 -0.56
C ILE A 145 -2.18 -2.95 -0.55
N LEU A 146 -1.99 -1.83 -1.23
CA LEU A 146 -2.88 -0.68 -1.21
C LEU A 146 -3.18 -0.22 -2.63
N ARG A 147 -4.47 0.01 -2.90
CA ARG A 147 -4.97 0.57 -4.16
C ARG A 147 -6.42 1.02 -3.99
N ASP A 148 -6.93 1.82 -4.91
CA ASP A 148 -8.37 1.94 -5.10
C ASP A 148 -8.99 0.58 -5.46
N ASP A 149 -10.07 0.21 -4.76
CA ASP A 149 -10.74 -1.08 -4.87
C ASP A 149 -9.77 -2.28 -4.73
N ALA A 150 -8.77 -2.16 -3.84
CA ALA A 150 -7.66 -3.11 -3.72
C ALA A 150 -8.13 -4.56 -3.57
N VAL A 151 -9.18 -4.82 -2.78
CA VAL A 151 -9.70 -6.18 -2.60
C VAL A 151 -10.22 -6.74 -3.91
N CYS A 152 -11.02 -5.97 -4.64
CA CYS A 152 -11.58 -6.38 -5.92
C CYS A 152 -10.47 -6.59 -6.97
N LYS A 153 -9.57 -5.61 -7.10
CA LYS A 153 -8.46 -5.68 -8.06
C LYS A 153 -7.50 -6.83 -7.76
N TRP A 154 -7.24 -7.12 -6.49
CA TRP A 154 -6.37 -8.23 -6.10
C TRP A 154 -7.01 -9.57 -6.45
N LYS A 155 -8.32 -9.72 -6.24
CA LYS A 155 -9.06 -10.91 -6.66
C LYS A 155 -9.01 -11.15 -8.16
N THR A 156 -9.22 -10.11 -8.96
CA THR A 156 -9.09 -10.20 -10.42
C THR A 156 -7.67 -10.59 -10.83
N LEU A 157 -6.65 -10.07 -10.15
CA LEU A 157 -5.25 -10.41 -10.45
C LEU A 157 -4.91 -11.86 -10.07
N LEU A 158 -5.51 -12.37 -8.99
CA LEU A 158 -5.36 -13.76 -8.57
C LEU A 158 -6.01 -14.75 -9.54
N GLY A 159 -7.21 -14.44 -10.03
CA GLY A 159 -8.05 -15.34 -10.80
C GLY A 159 -8.65 -16.51 -10.00
N PRO A 160 -9.31 -17.47 -10.68
CA PRO A 160 -9.99 -18.59 -10.05
C PRO A 160 -9.11 -19.41 -9.11
N ALA A 161 -9.65 -19.86 -7.97
CA ALA A 161 -8.88 -20.55 -6.93
C ALA A 161 -8.23 -21.87 -7.41
N ASN A 162 -8.85 -22.55 -8.36
CA ASN A 162 -8.28 -23.72 -9.02
C ASN A 162 -7.43 -23.27 -10.21
N SER A 163 -6.13 -23.55 -10.14
CA SER A 163 -5.15 -23.15 -11.16
C SER A 163 -5.45 -23.71 -12.56
N ALA A 164 -6.08 -24.89 -12.67
CA ALA A 164 -6.49 -25.45 -13.96
C ALA A 164 -7.64 -24.66 -14.60
N VAL A 165 -8.60 -24.22 -13.78
CA VAL A 165 -9.68 -23.33 -14.23
C VAL A 165 -9.10 -21.96 -14.59
N ALA A 166 -8.21 -21.41 -13.75
CA ALA A 166 -7.55 -20.15 -14.01
C ALA A 166 -6.80 -20.14 -15.35
N ARG A 167 -6.08 -21.21 -15.69
CA ARG A 167 -5.39 -21.34 -16.99
C ARG A 167 -6.33 -21.26 -18.20
N THR A 168 -7.60 -21.65 -18.02
CA THR A 168 -8.58 -21.67 -19.10
C THR A 168 -9.34 -20.34 -19.17
N ASP A 169 -9.83 -19.86 -18.03
CA ASP A 169 -10.74 -18.71 -17.97
C ASP A 169 -10.00 -17.37 -17.88
N GLU A 170 -8.85 -17.35 -17.19
CA GLU A 170 -8.05 -16.15 -16.93
C GLU A 170 -6.54 -16.44 -17.06
N PRO A 171 -6.04 -16.73 -18.28
CA PRO A 171 -4.67 -17.23 -18.50
C PRO A 171 -3.56 -16.28 -18.03
N ASN A 172 -3.86 -14.98 -17.90
CA ASN A 172 -2.92 -13.97 -17.43
C ASN A 172 -2.94 -13.77 -15.89
N SER A 173 -3.79 -14.52 -15.17
CA SER A 173 -3.87 -14.43 -13.71
C SER A 173 -2.67 -15.05 -13.01
N ILE A 174 -2.43 -14.66 -11.75
CA ILE A 174 -1.35 -15.23 -10.94
C ILE A 174 -1.53 -16.75 -10.79
N ARG A 175 -2.75 -17.22 -10.55
CA ARG A 175 -3.02 -18.65 -10.35
C ARG A 175 -2.85 -19.47 -11.62
N ALA A 176 -3.10 -18.87 -12.79
CA ALA A 176 -2.84 -19.52 -14.06
C ALA A 176 -1.34 -19.73 -14.30
N ASN A 177 -0.54 -18.70 -14.04
CA ASN A 177 0.89 -18.66 -14.38
C ASN A 177 1.80 -19.33 -13.34
N PHE A 178 1.44 -19.26 -12.06
CA PHE A 178 2.29 -19.74 -10.96
C PHE A 178 1.67 -20.89 -10.17
N GLY A 179 0.37 -21.16 -10.35
CA GLY A 179 -0.34 -22.19 -9.60
C GLY A 179 -0.29 -23.57 -10.26
N HIS A 180 -0.20 -24.61 -9.43
CA HIS A 180 -0.20 -26.01 -9.86
C HIS A 180 -1.59 -26.62 -9.81
N ASP A 181 -2.27 -26.53 -8.67
CA ASP A 181 -3.56 -27.16 -8.38
C ASP A 181 -4.44 -26.26 -7.50
N GLY A 182 -5.49 -26.81 -6.87
CA GLY A 182 -6.40 -26.04 -6.00
C GLY A 182 -5.83 -25.66 -4.63
N ILE A 183 -4.85 -26.41 -4.14
CA ILE A 183 -4.20 -26.17 -2.84
C ILE A 183 -2.92 -25.33 -3.05
N ARG A 184 -2.13 -25.72 -4.04
CA ARG A 184 -0.89 -25.07 -4.51
C ARG A 184 -1.22 -24.13 -5.65
N ASN A 185 -1.84 -23.01 -5.30
CA ASN A 185 -2.30 -22.01 -6.26
C ASN A 185 -1.52 -20.69 -6.14
N ALA A 186 -0.25 -20.74 -5.71
CA ALA A 186 0.68 -19.61 -5.63
C ALA A 186 0.35 -18.48 -4.64
N ALA A 187 -0.89 -17.98 -4.61
CA ALA A 187 -1.22 -16.78 -3.85
C ALA A 187 -2.66 -16.80 -3.30
N HIS A 188 -2.84 -16.07 -2.20
CA HIS A 188 -4.09 -15.91 -1.47
C HIS A 188 -4.33 -14.44 -1.09
N GLY A 189 -5.59 -14.10 -0.91
CA GLY A 189 -6.04 -12.82 -0.40
C GLY A 189 -7.44 -12.94 0.19
N PRO A 190 -7.85 -11.96 1.01
CA PRO A 190 -9.13 -11.97 1.69
C PRO A 190 -10.31 -11.84 0.72
N ASP A 191 -11.43 -12.46 1.10
CA ASP A 191 -12.58 -12.56 0.20
C ASP A 191 -13.48 -11.31 0.14
N SER A 192 -13.28 -10.38 1.05
CA SER A 192 -14.05 -9.14 1.14
C SER A 192 -13.27 -8.10 1.92
N VAL A 193 -13.68 -6.84 1.84
CA VAL A 193 -13.16 -5.74 2.65
C VAL A 193 -13.25 -6.07 4.15
N ALA A 194 -14.36 -6.67 4.59
CA ALA A 194 -14.52 -7.11 5.97
C ALA A 194 -13.51 -8.19 6.38
N SER A 195 -13.17 -9.11 5.46
CA SER A 195 -12.11 -10.11 5.72
C SER A 195 -10.73 -9.48 5.71
N ALA A 196 -10.47 -8.49 4.85
CA ALA A 196 -9.20 -7.77 4.81
C ALA A 196 -8.93 -7.02 6.13
N ALA A 197 -9.95 -6.37 6.69
CA ALA A 197 -9.86 -5.66 7.97
C ALA A 197 -9.54 -6.58 9.17
N ARG A 198 -9.85 -7.89 9.07
CA ARG A 198 -9.56 -8.89 10.13
C ARG A 198 -8.16 -9.50 10.03
N SER A 199 -7.46 -9.31 8.92
CA SER A 199 -6.13 -9.88 8.67
C SER A 199 -5.07 -8.80 8.37
N PRO A 200 -4.95 -7.74 9.21
CA PRO A 200 -3.92 -6.74 9.01
C PRO A 200 -2.54 -7.34 9.29
N LEU A 201 -1.55 -6.97 8.47
CA LEU A 201 -0.16 -7.32 8.73
C LEU A 201 0.33 -6.47 9.91
N ARG A 202 0.44 -7.11 11.08
CA ARG A 202 1.00 -6.51 12.30
C ARG A 202 2.52 -6.42 12.19
N GLU A 203 3.10 -5.39 12.80
CA GLU A 203 4.56 -5.17 12.87
C GLU A 203 5.26 -6.41 13.47
#